data_AF-A0A2V5PBF7-F1
#
_entry.id   AF-A0A2V5PBF7-F1
#
_cell.length_a   1.000
_cell.length_b   1.000
_cell.length_c   1.000
_cell.angle_alpha   90.00
_cell.angle_beta   90.00
_cell.angle_gamma   90.00
#
_symmetry.space_group_name_H-M   'P 1'
#
loop_
_entity.id
_entity.type
_entity.pdbx_description
1 polymer ?
#
loop_
_entity_poly.entity_id
_entity_poly.type
_entity_poly.pdbx_seq_one_letter_code
_entity_poly.pdbx_strand_id
1 'polypeptide(L)'
;MKSIKSMNQLVKVSAAFVFTSAIALATASGQPGPVITVDELGNGTFNGTVLPSFQSPEPNSGIVTLTYRLPFPGAPGDVQLFEPNAAGTNQLSDIIRFDGNGNLWFFSEREPTDVPPFDPADVSQFPPPIASLPVVSLIETGPEGNNGAFYTPAPGGPGDNSAGASYNFISDVPEPSAGLLAILGSGFVLALNWRRQNKNN
;
A
#
# COMPACT_ATOMS: atom_id res chain seq x y z
N MET A 1 -55.03 15.04 -24.22
CA MET A 1 -54.99 14.37 -22.91
C MET A 1 -53.56 13.89 -22.65
N LYS A 2 -52.97 14.37 -21.54
CA LYS A 2 -51.89 13.73 -20.73
C LYS A 2 -52.09 12.19 -20.64
N SER A 3 -51.13 11.32 -20.32
CA SER A 3 -49.69 11.36 -20.04
C SER A 3 -49.29 9.94 -19.54
N ILE A 4 -47.98 9.68 -19.52
CA ILE A 4 -47.26 8.65 -18.73
C ILE A 4 -47.37 7.19 -19.20
N LYS A 5 -46.36 6.78 -19.98
CA LYS A 5 -45.83 5.41 -19.96
C LYS A 5 -45.01 5.27 -18.67
N SER A 6 -45.57 4.61 -17.65
CA SER A 6 -44.89 4.42 -16.36
C SER A 6 -43.78 3.37 -16.50
N MET A 7 -42.54 3.85 -16.38
CA MET A 7 -41.49 3.32 -15.50
C MET A 7 -41.56 1.81 -15.19
N ASN A 8 -40.83 0.99 -15.96
CA ASN A 8 -40.57 -0.42 -15.64
C ASN A 8 -39.16 -0.87 -16.07
N GLN A 9 -38.15 -0.03 -15.84
CA GLN A 9 -36.74 -0.48 -15.81
C GLN A 9 -35.99 0.13 -14.61
N LEU A 10 -36.67 0.16 -13.46
CA LEU A 10 -36.07 0.45 -12.16
C LEU A 10 -35.67 -0.88 -11.51
N VAL A 11 -34.61 -1.52 -12.00
CA VAL A 11 -33.92 -2.56 -11.22
C VAL A 11 -32.41 -2.40 -11.40
N LYS A 12 -31.84 -1.65 -10.46
CA LYS A 12 -30.55 -1.92 -9.79
C LYS A 12 -29.29 -1.87 -10.66
N VAL A 13 -28.78 -0.65 -10.88
CA VAL A 13 -27.32 -0.44 -10.86
C VAL A 13 -26.96 -0.09 -9.43
N SER A 14 -26.58 -1.10 -8.65
CA SER A 14 -26.03 -0.95 -7.31
C SER A 14 -24.68 -1.64 -7.30
N ALA A 15 -23.61 -0.87 -7.39
CA ALA A 15 -22.28 -1.23 -6.92
C ALA A 15 -21.51 0.08 -6.71
N ALA A 16 -21.83 0.75 -5.61
CA ALA A 16 -21.00 1.82 -5.09
C ALA A 16 -19.88 1.18 -4.25
N PHE A 17 -18.64 1.55 -4.59
CA PHE A 17 -17.50 1.74 -3.69
C PHE A 17 -17.44 0.86 -2.45
N VAL A 18 -16.69 -0.24 -2.54
CA VAL A 18 -15.73 -0.70 -1.52
C VAL A 18 -14.71 -1.58 -2.25
N PHE A 19 -13.61 -1.01 -2.76
CA PHE A 19 -12.38 -1.79 -2.95
C PHE A 19 -11.49 -1.48 -1.76
N THR A 20 -11.90 -1.97 -0.58
CA THR A 20 -10.92 -2.35 0.42
C THR A 20 -10.28 -3.59 -0.17
N SER A 21 -9.03 -3.52 -0.61
CA SER A 21 -8.31 -4.71 -1.08
C SER A 21 -8.43 -5.78 -0.02
N ALA A 22 -9.22 -6.81 -0.34
CA ALA A 22 -9.39 -7.98 0.47
C ALA A 22 -8.14 -8.84 0.32
N ILE A 23 -7.04 -8.42 0.95
CA ILE A 23 -6.05 -9.37 1.48
C ILE A 23 -6.44 -9.59 2.94
N ALA A 24 -7.60 -10.23 3.13
CA ALA A 24 -7.98 -10.76 4.42
C ALA A 24 -8.46 -12.19 4.19
N LEU A 25 -7.80 -13.12 4.89
CA LEU A 25 -8.06 -14.55 5.02
C LEU A 25 -7.41 -15.50 3.98
N ALA A 26 -6.10 -15.70 4.11
CA ALA A 26 -5.51 -17.03 3.89
C ALA A 26 -4.41 -17.43 4.90
N THR A 27 -4.24 -16.72 6.02
CA THR A 27 -3.26 -17.08 7.06
C THR A 27 -3.77 -16.98 8.50
N ALA A 28 -5.03 -16.57 8.71
CA ALA A 28 -5.58 -16.28 10.05
C ALA A 28 -5.77 -17.50 10.98
N SER A 29 -5.47 -18.73 10.54
CA SER A 29 -5.55 -19.93 11.38
C SER A 29 -4.20 -20.59 11.70
N GLY A 30 -3.07 -19.98 11.33
CA GLY A 30 -1.76 -20.61 11.51
C GLY A 30 -0.59 -19.70 11.91
N GLN A 31 -0.76 -18.37 11.98
CA GLN A 31 0.36 -17.49 12.38
C GLN A 31 0.51 -17.45 13.91
N PRO A 32 1.72 -17.75 14.45
CA PRO A 32 1.94 -17.89 15.89
C PRO A 32 2.00 -16.56 16.66
N GLY A 33 1.90 -15.41 15.99
CA GLY A 33 2.08 -14.08 16.57
C GLY A 33 1.24 -12.99 15.90
N PRO A 34 1.31 -11.74 16.39
CA PRO A 34 0.55 -10.62 15.86
C PRO A 34 1.02 -10.23 14.45
N VAL A 35 0.13 -9.60 13.68
CA VAL A 35 0.43 -9.16 12.31
C VAL A 35 0.54 -7.64 12.26
N ILE A 36 1.65 -7.16 11.71
CA ILE A 36 1.86 -5.77 11.34
C ILE A 36 1.63 -5.65 9.83
N THR A 37 0.71 -4.81 9.42
CA THR A 37 0.53 -4.45 8.01
C THR A 37 1.02 -3.04 7.81
N VAL A 38 1.82 -2.81 6.77
CA VAL A 38 2.28 -1.48 6.35
C VAL A 38 2.23 -1.39 4.83
N ASP A 39 2.04 -0.18 4.32
CA ASP A 39 2.00 0.13 2.90
C ASP A 39 2.84 1.37 2.60
N GLU A 40 2.90 1.81 1.35
CA GLU A 40 3.69 2.95 0.91
C GLU A 40 3.00 4.31 1.15
N LEU A 41 1.70 4.26 1.46
CA LEU A 41 0.85 5.43 1.68
C LEU A 41 0.81 5.87 3.14
N GLY A 42 1.39 5.10 4.06
CA GLY A 42 1.38 5.42 5.48
C GLY A 42 0.23 4.78 6.26
N ASN A 43 -0.55 3.87 5.66
CA ASN A 43 -1.62 3.13 6.33
C ASN A 43 -1.06 1.86 7.00
N GLY A 44 -0.57 2.03 8.23
CA GLY A 44 -0.03 0.93 9.03
C GLY A 44 -1.04 0.44 10.06
N THR A 45 -1.09 -0.86 10.33
CA THR A 45 -1.83 -1.42 11.47
C THR A 45 -1.05 -2.49 12.21
N PHE A 46 -1.26 -2.58 13.51
CA PHE A 46 -0.84 -3.68 14.37
C PHE A 46 -2.08 -4.34 14.95
N ASN A 47 -2.40 -5.56 14.50
CA ASN A 47 -3.65 -6.25 14.85
C ASN A 47 -4.90 -5.35 14.70
N GLY A 48 -4.96 -4.56 13.63
CA GLY A 48 -6.06 -3.64 13.33
C GLY A 48 -6.03 -2.29 14.06
N THR A 49 -5.06 -2.05 14.95
CA THR A 49 -4.82 -0.73 15.56
C THR A 49 -3.87 0.07 14.68
N VAL A 50 -4.22 1.32 14.33
CA VAL A 50 -3.40 2.16 13.44
C VAL A 50 -2.03 2.43 14.03
N LEU A 51 -0.99 2.31 13.21
CA LEU A 51 0.38 2.70 13.53
C LEU A 51 0.62 4.15 13.14
N PRO A 52 1.33 4.95 13.96
CA PRO A 52 1.79 6.26 13.55
C PRO A 52 2.77 6.15 12.36
N SER A 53 2.58 7.01 11.37
CA SER A 53 3.43 7.11 10.19
C SER A 53 3.72 8.57 9.85
N PHE A 54 4.90 8.84 9.29
CA PHE A 54 5.34 10.16 8.86
C PHE A 54 6.57 10.04 7.94
N GLN A 55 6.85 11.05 7.11
CA GLN A 55 8.12 11.10 6.36
C GLN A 55 9.25 11.63 7.25
N SER A 56 10.37 10.92 7.27
CA SER A 56 11.56 11.34 8.02
C SER A 56 12.85 10.86 7.36
N PRO A 57 13.99 11.55 7.58
CA PRO A 57 15.27 11.09 7.06
C PRO A 57 15.72 9.82 7.80
N GLU A 58 16.07 8.79 7.03
CA GLU A 58 16.68 7.59 7.59
C GLU A 58 18.11 7.89 8.07
N PRO A 59 18.49 7.53 9.32
CA PRO A 59 19.74 8.01 9.93
C PRO A 59 21.03 7.64 9.19
N ASN A 60 21.09 6.52 8.48
CA ASN A 60 22.33 6.05 7.86
C ASN A 60 22.55 6.64 6.45
N SER A 61 21.48 6.81 5.67
CA SER A 61 21.54 7.34 4.30
C SER A 61 21.17 8.82 4.18
N GLY A 62 20.41 9.35 5.14
CA GLY A 62 19.82 10.68 5.07
C GLY A 62 18.66 10.82 4.10
N ILE A 63 18.25 9.74 3.42
CA ILE A 63 17.13 9.73 2.47
C ILE A 63 15.83 9.88 3.26
N VAL A 64 15.01 10.86 2.88
CA VAL A 64 13.68 11.04 3.45
C VAL A 64 12.72 10.06 2.80
N THR A 65 12.06 9.24 3.61
CA THR A 65 11.03 8.31 3.14
C THR A 65 9.98 8.07 4.23
N LEU A 66 8.97 7.27 3.93
CA LEU A 66 7.93 6.87 4.87
C LEU A 66 8.52 6.08 6.03
N THR A 67 8.18 6.51 7.25
CA THR A 67 8.58 5.88 8.50
C THR A 67 7.36 5.46 9.30
N TYR A 68 7.35 4.22 9.77
CA TYR A 68 6.38 3.70 10.72
C TYR A 68 6.98 3.58 12.12
N ARG A 69 6.23 4.01 13.13
CA ARG A 69 6.58 3.77 14.53
C ARG A 69 6.00 2.44 14.98
N LEU A 70 6.87 1.45 15.15
CA LEU A 70 6.49 0.12 15.61
C LEU A 70 6.20 0.12 17.12
N PRO A 71 5.32 -0.78 17.61
CA PRO A 71 4.96 -0.87 19.02
C PRO A 71 6.07 -1.45 19.91
N PHE A 72 7.12 -2.02 19.30
CA PHE A 72 8.30 -2.57 19.97
C PHE A 72 9.53 -2.42 19.07
N PRO A 73 10.74 -2.42 19.64
CA PRO A 73 11.96 -2.60 18.86
C PRO A 73 12.01 -4.01 18.28
N GLY A 74 12.40 -4.11 17.01
CA GLY A 74 12.76 -5.37 16.36
C GLY A 74 14.24 -5.36 15.98
N ALA A 75 14.83 -6.51 15.65
CA ALA A 75 16.24 -6.60 15.27
C ALA A 75 16.52 -5.78 14.00
N PRO A 76 17.67 -5.08 13.95
CA PRO A 76 17.99 -4.20 12.83
C PRO A 76 18.37 -4.99 11.57
N GLY A 77 18.11 -4.41 10.41
CA GLY A 77 18.44 -4.99 9.10
C GLY A 77 17.44 -4.61 8.02
N ASP A 78 17.66 -5.16 6.82
CA ASP A 78 16.87 -4.82 5.64
C ASP A 78 16.10 -6.04 5.12
N VAL A 79 14.85 -5.82 4.72
CA VAL A 79 14.11 -6.72 3.85
C VAL A 79 13.98 -6.05 2.50
N GLN A 80 14.43 -6.73 1.45
CA GLN A 80 14.38 -6.27 0.08
C GLN A 80 13.25 -7.01 -0.64
N LEU A 81 12.33 -6.27 -1.22
CA LEU A 81 11.23 -6.83 -2.01
C LEU A 81 11.59 -6.73 -3.48
N PHE A 82 11.30 -7.80 -4.23
CA PHE A 82 11.59 -7.85 -5.63
C PHE A 82 10.37 -8.25 -6.45
N GLU A 83 10.13 -7.49 -7.51
CA GLU A 83 9.14 -7.79 -8.53
C GLU A 83 9.63 -8.89 -9.48
N PRO A 84 8.78 -9.87 -9.79
CA PRO A 84 9.08 -10.90 -10.77
C PRO A 84 8.92 -10.34 -12.19
N ASN A 85 10.03 -10.05 -12.88
CA ASN A 85 9.95 -9.60 -14.26
C ASN A 85 9.82 -10.77 -15.28
N ALA A 86 9.20 -10.50 -16.43
CA ALA A 86 8.97 -11.49 -17.49
C ALA A 86 10.26 -12.03 -18.14
N ALA A 87 11.40 -11.36 -17.93
CA ALA A 87 12.71 -11.77 -18.43
C ALA A 87 13.48 -12.67 -17.43
N GLY A 88 12.92 -12.96 -16.26
CA GLY A 88 13.52 -13.79 -15.22
C GLY A 88 14.59 -13.10 -14.38
N THR A 89 14.72 -11.77 -14.45
CA THR A 89 15.58 -10.98 -13.58
C THR A 89 14.73 -10.21 -12.59
N ASN A 90 14.69 -10.63 -11.33
CA ASN A 90 13.89 -9.92 -10.33
C ASN A 90 14.43 -8.49 -10.14
N GLN A 91 13.55 -7.51 -10.18
CA GLN A 91 13.89 -6.09 -9.99
C GLN A 91 13.62 -5.71 -8.54
N LEU A 92 14.52 -4.95 -7.92
CA LEU A 92 14.32 -4.47 -6.56
C LEU A 92 13.27 -3.35 -6.59
N SER A 93 12.09 -3.61 -6.02
CA SER A 93 10.98 -2.65 -5.91
C SER A 93 10.99 -1.90 -4.59
N ASP A 94 11.36 -2.57 -3.49
CA ASP A 94 11.36 -1.94 -2.17
C ASP A 94 12.51 -2.35 -1.27
N ILE A 95 12.79 -1.46 -0.32
CA ILE A 95 13.60 -1.76 0.87
C ILE A 95 12.81 -1.40 2.13
N ILE A 96 12.64 -2.38 3.00
CA ILE A 96 12.09 -2.21 4.34
C ILE A 96 13.22 -2.30 5.35
N ARG A 97 13.55 -1.18 5.99
CA ARG A 97 14.68 -1.09 6.95
C ARG A 97 14.19 -0.99 8.38
N PHE A 98 14.70 -1.87 9.24
CA PHE A 98 14.50 -1.84 10.69
C PHE A 98 15.74 -1.24 11.37
N ASP A 99 15.57 -0.25 12.26
CA ASP A 99 16.72 0.38 12.96
C ASP A 99 17.13 -0.27 14.28
N GLY A 100 16.38 -1.24 14.80
CA GLY A 100 16.64 -1.74 16.16
C GLY A 100 15.89 -0.98 17.27
N ASN A 101 15.30 0.18 16.98
CA ASN A 101 14.78 1.14 17.96
C ASN A 101 13.28 1.46 17.76
N GLY A 102 12.58 0.57 17.06
CA GLY A 102 11.13 0.64 16.86
C GLY A 102 10.72 1.55 15.71
N ASN A 103 11.62 1.84 14.78
CA ASN A 103 11.25 2.48 13.51
C ASN A 103 11.45 1.50 12.36
N LEU A 104 10.55 1.60 11.39
CA LEU A 104 10.60 0.90 10.11
C LEU A 104 10.55 1.97 9.00
N TRP A 105 11.55 2.01 8.13
CA TRP A 105 11.54 2.86 6.93
C TRP A 105 11.13 2.01 5.74
N PHE A 106 10.22 2.54 4.95
CA PHE A 106 9.70 1.90 3.74
C PHE A 106 10.18 2.74 2.56
N PHE A 107 11.17 2.25 1.83
CA PHE A 107 11.68 2.86 0.61
C PHE A 107 11.07 2.15 -0.59
N SER A 108 10.39 2.89 -1.46
CA SER A 108 9.83 2.36 -2.70
C SER A 108 10.51 2.99 -3.93
N GLU A 109 10.70 2.20 -4.99
CA GLU A 109 11.24 2.70 -6.25
C GLU A 109 10.24 3.67 -6.86
N ARG A 110 10.67 4.91 -7.08
CA ARG A 110 9.90 5.80 -7.95
C ARG A 110 10.03 5.34 -9.40
N GLU A 111 8.91 4.96 -10.01
CA GLU A 111 8.89 4.61 -11.42
C GLU A 111 9.15 5.85 -12.29
N PRO A 112 9.76 5.66 -13.48
CA PRO A 112 9.88 6.73 -14.47
C PRO A 112 8.54 7.32 -14.94
N THR A 113 7.45 6.56 -14.76
CA THR A 113 6.08 6.91 -15.15
C THR A 113 5.31 7.69 -14.11
N ASP A 114 5.81 7.75 -12.87
CA ASP A 114 5.11 8.40 -11.77
C ASP A 114 4.99 9.90 -11.98
N VAL A 115 3.83 10.43 -11.58
CA VAL A 115 3.51 11.85 -11.65
C VAL A 115 3.24 12.42 -10.27
N PRO A 116 3.76 13.62 -9.94
CA PRO A 116 3.48 14.24 -8.65
C PRO A 116 1.98 14.46 -8.38
N PRO A 117 1.52 14.37 -7.11
CA PRO A 117 2.32 14.08 -5.92
C PRO A 117 2.73 12.61 -5.87
N PHE A 118 4.00 12.38 -5.56
CA PHE A 118 4.59 11.05 -5.36
C PHE A 118 4.12 10.45 -4.05
N ASP A 119 4.15 9.13 -3.96
CA ASP A 119 3.78 8.43 -2.76
C ASP A 119 4.79 8.70 -1.63
N PRO A 120 4.36 8.63 -0.36
CA PRO A 120 5.23 8.95 0.77
C PRO A 120 6.52 8.12 0.85
N ALA A 121 6.50 6.89 0.34
CA ALA A 121 7.64 5.96 0.32
C ALA A 121 8.59 6.17 -0.87
N ASP A 122 8.18 6.89 -1.92
CA ASP A 122 8.90 7.02 -3.19
C ASP A 122 10.26 7.70 -3.02
N VAL A 123 11.30 6.96 -3.40
CA VAL A 123 12.67 7.47 -3.43
C VAL A 123 13.27 7.40 -4.83
N SER A 124 14.08 8.40 -5.16
CA SER A 124 14.78 8.44 -6.45
C SER A 124 15.95 7.47 -6.54
N GLN A 125 16.36 6.90 -5.40
CA GLN A 125 17.46 5.97 -5.29
C GLN A 125 17.34 5.21 -3.95
N PHE A 126 17.58 3.90 -3.98
CA PHE A 126 17.67 3.12 -2.76
C PHE A 126 18.92 3.39 -1.92
N PRO A 127 18.81 3.36 -0.59
CA PRO A 127 19.98 3.33 0.26
C PRO A 127 20.77 2.02 0.05
N PRO A 128 22.11 2.05 0.16
CA PRO A 128 22.88 0.80 0.21
C PRO A 128 22.54 0.03 1.50
N PRO A 129 22.68 -1.31 1.50
CA PRO A 129 22.59 -2.09 2.72
C PRO A 129 23.64 -1.67 3.75
N ILE A 130 23.27 -1.70 5.03
CA ILE A 130 24.18 -1.35 6.12
C ILE A 130 25.12 -2.54 6.39
N ALA A 131 26.43 -2.27 6.38
CA ALA A 131 27.44 -3.30 6.61
C ALA A 131 27.23 -3.99 7.97
N SER A 132 27.35 -5.32 7.97
CA SER A 132 27.18 -6.19 9.16
C SER A 132 25.75 -6.34 9.69
N LEU A 133 24.75 -5.77 9.03
CA LEU A 133 23.35 -6.07 9.31
C LEU A 133 22.81 -7.13 8.35
N PRO A 134 21.85 -7.96 8.80
CA PRO A 134 21.24 -8.97 7.95
C PRO A 134 20.40 -8.31 6.85
N VAL A 135 20.41 -8.93 5.67
CA VAL A 135 19.56 -8.59 4.53
C VAL A 135 18.78 -9.83 4.13
N VAL A 136 17.48 -9.71 3.99
CA VAL A 136 16.58 -10.76 3.50
C VAL A 136 15.97 -10.31 2.18
N SER A 137 15.98 -11.16 1.17
CA SER A 137 15.35 -10.87 -0.13
C SER A 137 14.08 -11.70 -0.29
N LEU A 138 12.97 -11.06 -0.63
CA LEU A 138 11.67 -11.68 -0.84
C LEU A 138 11.18 -11.38 -2.26
N ILE A 139 10.41 -12.30 -2.83
CA ILE A 139 9.72 -12.08 -4.10
C ILE A 139 8.28 -11.70 -3.79
N GLU A 140 7.83 -10.63 -4.42
CA GLU A 140 6.47 -10.14 -4.24
C GLU A 140 5.45 -11.05 -4.93
N THR A 141 4.24 -11.05 -4.39
CA THR A 141 3.14 -11.86 -4.90
C THR A 141 1.93 -10.97 -5.17
N GLY A 142 1.61 -10.80 -6.44
CA GLY A 142 0.46 -10.03 -6.89
C GLY A 142 0.63 -9.57 -8.33
N PRO A 143 -0.41 -9.01 -8.96
CA PRO A 143 -0.25 -8.22 -10.18
C PRO A 143 0.41 -6.86 -9.87
N GLU A 144 1.10 -6.28 -10.85
CA GLU A 144 1.62 -4.91 -10.73
C GLU A 144 0.52 -3.91 -10.35
N GLY A 145 0.86 -2.92 -9.52
CA GLY A 145 -0.09 -1.97 -8.96
C GLY A 145 -0.96 -2.52 -7.82
N ASN A 146 -0.72 -3.76 -7.36
CA ASN A 146 -1.34 -4.39 -6.19
C ASN A 146 -0.56 -5.64 -5.78
N ASN A 147 0.70 -5.47 -5.38
CA ASN A 147 1.58 -6.57 -5.01
C ASN A 147 2.03 -6.41 -3.53
N GLY A 148 3.09 -7.10 -3.12
CA GLY A 148 3.52 -7.15 -1.71
C GLY A 148 4.03 -8.51 -1.26
N ALA A 149 4.40 -8.59 0.02
CA ALA A 149 5.02 -9.76 0.61
C ALA A 149 4.63 -9.99 2.07
N PHE A 150 4.38 -11.25 2.42
CA PHE A 150 4.30 -11.68 3.81
C PHE A 150 5.67 -12.15 4.30
N TYR A 151 6.07 -11.65 5.46
CA TYR A 151 7.37 -11.92 6.06
C TYR A 151 7.24 -12.28 7.54
N THR A 152 7.77 -13.43 7.93
CA THR A 152 7.94 -13.81 9.32
C THR A 152 9.44 -13.86 9.61
N PRO A 153 9.97 -12.97 10.46
CA PRO A 153 11.39 -12.97 10.78
C PRO A 153 11.85 -14.30 11.37
N ALA A 154 13.01 -14.78 10.93
CA ALA A 154 13.75 -15.80 11.66
C ALA A 154 14.44 -15.16 12.90
N PRO A 155 14.78 -15.93 13.94
CA PRO A 155 15.47 -15.40 15.11
C PRO A 155 16.73 -14.61 14.74
N GLY A 156 16.81 -13.35 15.17
CA GLY A 156 17.89 -12.41 14.85
C GLY A 156 17.85 -11.80 13.44
N GLY A 157 16.85 -12.13 12.62
CA GLY A 157 16.61 -11.51 11.31
C GLY A 157 15.97 -10.12 11.42
N PRO A 158 15.94 -9.34 10.33
CA PRO A 158 15.33 -8.01 10.32
C PRO A 158 13.90 -8.04 10.87
N GLY A 159 13.57 -7.15 11.80
CA GLY A 159 12.25 -7.07 12.41
C GLY A 159 11.93 -8.15 13.45
N ASP A 160 12.83 -9.12 13.70
CA ASP A 160 12.62 -10.12 14.75
C ASP A 160 12.45 -9.45 16.12
N ASN A 161 11.48 -9.91 16.90
CA ASN A 161 11.07 -9.26 18.13
C ASN A 161 10.47 -10.27 19.11
N SER A 162 10.43 -9.88 20.38
CA SER A 162 9.92 -10.74 21.45
C SER A 162 8.43 -11.07 21.34
N ALA A 163 7.65 -10.32 20.55
CA ALA A 163 6.24 -10.60 20.30
C ALA A 163 6.02 -11.63 19.18
N GLY A 164 7.08 -12.03 18.45
CA GLY A 164 6.98 -12.98 17.34
C GLY A 164 6.13 -12.44 16.18
N ALA A 165 6.15 -11.12 15.96
CA ALA A 165 5.31 -10.50 14.95
C ALA A 165 5.70 -10.90 13.52
N SER A 166 4.68 -11.06 12.68
CA SER A 166 4.84 -11.17 11.22
C SER A 166 4.44 -9.86 10.56
N TYR A 167 4.97 -9.63 9.36
CA TYR A 167 4.78 -8.43 8.58
C TYR A 167 4.05 -8.76 7.27
N ASN A 168 3.11 -7.90 6.91
CA ASN A 168 2.49 -7.85 5.61
C ASN A 168 2.87 -6.52 4.97
N PHE A 169 3.78 -6.57 4.01
CA PHE A 169 4.19 -5.42 3.21
C PHE A 169 3.30 -5.36 1.98
N ILE A 170 2.75 -4.18 1.71
CA ILE A 170 1.95 -3.91 0.51
C ILE A 170 2.74 -2.90 -0.30
N SER A 171 3.20 -3.33 -1.47
CA SER A 171 3.85 -2.50 -2.48
C SER A 171 2.82 -2.23 -3.58
N ASP A 172 2.68 -0.97 -3.95
CA ASP A 172 1.62 -0.36 -4.75
C ASP A 172 0.18 -0.59 -4.26
N VAL A 173 -0.44 0.48 -3.78
CA VAL A 173 -1.89 0.50 -3.55
C VAL A 173 -2.58 0.88 -4.86
N PRO A 174 -3.59 0.12 -5.34
CA PRO A 174 -4.29 0.43 -6.58
C PRO A 174 -4.74 1.89 -6.64
N GLU A 175 -4.07 2.69 -7.47
CA GLU A 175 -4.50 4.06 -7.68
C GLU A 175 -5.93 4.05 -8.26
N PRO A 176 -6.88 4.78 -7.67
CA PRO A 176 -8.18 4.94 -8.29
C PRO A 176 -7.99 5.74 -9.58
N SER A 177 -7.98 5.05 -10.73
CA SER A 177 -7.72 5.67 -12.03
C SER A 177 -8.42 7.03 -12.18
N ALA A 178 -7.63 8.10 -12.25
CA ALA A 178 -8.13 9.47 -12.26
C ALA A 178 -9.12 9.71 -13.42
N GLY A 179 -9.00 8.95 -14.51
CA GLY A 179 -9.95 8.92 -15.62
C GLY A 179 -11.37 8.48 -15.23
N LEU A 180 -11.51 7.44 -14.39
CA LEU A 180 -12.82 7.00 -13.91
C LEU A 180 -13.45 8.04 -12.96
N LEU A 181 -12.64 8.67 -12.10
CA LEU A 181 -13.11 9.77 -11.24
C LEU A 181 -13.56 10.98 -12.06
N ALA A 182 -12.82 11.35 -13.10
CA ALA A 182 -13.18 12.46 -14.00
C ALA A 182 -14.48 12.15 -14.78
N ILE A 183 -14.67 10.91 -15.25
CA ILE A 183 -15.89 10.48 -15.94
C ILE A 183 -17.09 10.48 -14.99
N LEU A 184 -16.93 10.01 -13.76
CA LEU A 184 -18.00 10.05 -12.75
C LEU A 184 -18.36 11.47 -12.33
N GLY A 185 -17.35 12.34 -12.13
CA GLY A 185 -17.55 13.74 -11.80
C GLY A 185 -18.25 14.52 -12.91
N SER A 186 -17.84 14.33 -14.16
CA SER A 186 -18.46 14.97 -15.33
C SER A 186 -19.89 14.44 -15.59
N GLY A 187 -20.12 13.14 -15.44
CA GLY A 187 -21.46 12.54 -15.51
C GLY A 187 -22.43 13.12 -14.47
N PHE A 188 -21.96 13.36 -13.25
CA PHE A 188 -22.76 13.96 -12.18
C PHE A 188 -23.12 15.43 -12.48
N VAL A 189 -22.17 16.22 -12.97
CA VAL A 189 -22.40 17.64 -13.35
C VAL A 189 -23.40 17.74 -14.51
N LEU A 190 -23.29 16.88 -15.53
CA LEU A 190 -24.22 16.84 -16.65
C LEU A 190 -25.65 16.46 -16.20
N ALA A 191 -25.78 15.48 -15.29
CA ALA A 191 -27.08 15.09 -14.74
C ALA A 191 -27.75 16.22 -13.92
N LEU A 192 -26.97 16.99 -13.17
CA LEU A 192 -27.46 18.16 -12.43
C LEU A 192 -27.93 19.28 -13.36
N ASN A 193 -27.18 19.55 -14.43
CA ASN A 193 -27.55 20.57 -15.41
C ASN A 193 -28.80 20.19 -16.20
N TRP A 194 -28.95 18.92 -16.57
CA TRP A 194 -30.15 18.41 -17.24
C TRP A 194 -31.40 18.52 -16.36
N ARG A 195 -31.28 18.23 -15.05
CA ARG A 195 -32.38 18.42 -14.09
C ARG A 195 -32.78 19.88 -13.89
N ARG A 196 -31.82 20.81 -13.96
CA ARG A 196 -32.10 22.26 -13.84
C ARG A 196 -32.83 22.78 -15.07
N GLN A 197 -32.41 22.37 -16.27
CA GLN A 197 -33.06 22.79 -17.52
C GLN A 197 -34.52 22.31 -17.61
N ASN A 198 -34.82 21.11 -17.14
CA ASN A 198 -36.19 20.56 -17.14
C ASN A 198 -37.12 21.14 -16.06
N LYS A 199 -36.63 21.99 -15.14
CA LYS A 199 -37.47 22.71 -14.16
C LYS A 199 -37.86 24.12 -14.60
N ASN A 200 -37.19 24.65 -15.62
CA ASN A 200 -37.39 26.02 -16.12
C ASN A 200 -38.21 26.07 -17.43
N ASN A 201 -38.74 24.93 -17.88
CA ASN A 201 -39.73 24.78 -18.95
C ASN A 201 -41.03 24.24 -18.38
#